data_AF-A0A519PE41-F1
#
_entry.id   AF-A0A519PE41-F1
#
_cell.length_a   1.000
_cell.length_b   1.000
_cell.length_c   1.000
_cell.angle_alpha   90.00
_cell.angle_beta   90.00
_cell.angle_gamma   90.00
#
_symmetry.space_group_name_H-M   'P 1'
#
loop_
_entity.id
_entity.type
_entity.pdbx_description
1 polymer ?
#
loop_
_entity_poly.entity_id
_entity_poly.type
_entity_poly.pdbx_seq_one_letter_code
_entity_poly.pdbx_strand_id
1 'polypeptide(L)'
;MASRPVGCAGLPQRQLPADGPIHIHIAEQIKEVLDCEAWSGQRPVDWLLDYAPVDARWCLVHATHVTPQETQRMAASGAVVGLCPITEANLGDGLFPALDYLNAGGRFGVGSDSNVLIDAAEELRLLEYGQRLARRTRNVMAMEAGRSTGGDLYRAGLAGGAQAVGADGGGLRVGALADIVSLDASHPALIGRQGDALLDSFVFAARRDVIDGVWRAGRKVVSNGRHHRRDEIAARYRQALEKVLA
;
A
#
# COMPACT_ATOMS: atom_id res chain seq x y z
N MET A 1 -26.58 -34.10 -25.99
CA MET A 1 -25.27 -33.63 -26.48
C MET A 1 -24.81 -32.53 -25.56
N ALA A 2 -23.86 -32.84 -24.67
CA ALA A 2 -23.30 -31.88 -23.72
C ALA A 2 -22.42 -30.86 -24.46
N SER A 3 -22.67 -29.57 -24.21
CA SER A 3 -21.77 -28.48 -24.62
C SER A 3 -20.47 -28.59 -23.83
N ARG A 4 -19.35 -28.77 -24.54
CA ARG A 4 -18.01 -28.73 -23.96
C ARG A 4 -17.72 -27.32 -23.42
N PRO A 5 -17.00 -27.18 -22.30
CA PRO A 5 -16.45 -25.88 -21.90
C PRO A 5 -15.43 -25.47 -22.96
N VAL A 6 -15.54 -24.23 -23.44
CA VAL A 6 -14.50 -23.61 -24.28
C VAL A 6 -13.33 -23.33 -23.34
N GLY A 7 -12.37 -24.25 -23.28
CA GLY A 7 -11.12 -24.03 -22.57
C GLY A 7 -10.41 -22.80 -23.14
N CYS A 8 -9.74 -22.03 -22.27
CA CYS A 8 -8.94 -20.84 -22.61
C CYS A 8 -7.75 -21.10 -23.56
N ALA A 9 -7.72 -22.22 -24.30
CA ALA A 9 -6.65 -22.69 -25.17
C ALA A 9 -6.48 -21.88 -26.48
N GLY A 10 -6.99 -20.64 -26.55
CA GLY A 10 -7.01 -19.86 -27.79
C GLY A 10 -6.75 -18.36 -27.64
N LEU A 11 -6.52 -17.85 -26.42
CA LEU A 11 -6.08 -16.47 -26.28
C LEU A 11 -4.57 -16.42 -26.55
N PRO A 12 -4.07 -15.54 -27.43
CA PRO A 12 -2.64 -15.32 -27.56
C PRO A 12 -2.13 -14.94 -26.18
N GLN A 13 -1.27 -15.78 -25.58
CA GLN A 13 -0.52 -15.44 -24.38
C GLN A 13 0.35 -14.24 -24.76
N ARG A 14 -0.17 -13.03 -24.57
CA ARG A 14 0.68 -11.85 -24.52
C ARG A 14 1.65 -12.12 -23.39
N GLN A 15 2.91 -12.35 -23.76
CA GLN A 15 3.98 -12.48 -22.79
C GLN A 15 3.97 -11.22 -21.94
N LEU A 16 3.97 -11.40 -20.62
CA LEU A 16 4.17 -10.31 -19.69
C LEU A 16 5.50 -9.61 -20.03
N PRO A 17 5.62 -8.30 -19.80
CA PRO A 17 6.88 -7.59 -20.00
C PRO A 17 8.03 -8.36 -19.34
N ALA A 18 9.17 -8.45 -20.02
CA ALA A 18 10.33 -9.17 -19.49
C ALA A 18 10.83 -8.56 -18.18
N ASP A 19 10.77 -7.22 -18.08
CA ASP A 19 11.30 -6.46 -16.96
C ASP A 19 10.23 -5.55 -16.32
N GLY A 20 10.49 -5.16 -15.07
CA GLY A 20 9.71 -4.16 -14.34
C GLY A 20 8.54 -4.73 -13.52
N PRO A 21 7.95 -3.89 -12.64
CA PRO A 21 6.83 -4.29 -11.80
C PRO A 21 5.55 -4.56 -12.60
N ILE A 22 4.71 -5.46 -12.08
CA ILE A 22 3.40 -5.80 -12.63
C ILE A 22 2.35 -5.50 -11.56
N HIS A 23 1.34 -4.70 -11.89
CA HIS A 23 0.31 -4.27 -10.93
C HIS A 23 -1.07 -4.72 -11.41
N ILE A 24 -1.91 -5.16 -10.48
CA ILE A 24 -3.30 -5.55 -10.77
C ILE A 24 -4.18 -5.27 -9.54
N HIS A 25 -5.37 -4.68 -9.76
CA HIS A 25 -6.43 -4.67 -8.74
C HIS A 25 -7.03 -6.07 -8.66
N ILE A 26 -7.12 -6.62 -7.45
CA ILE A 26 -7.60 -7.99 -7.28
C ILE A 26 -8.29 -8.17 -5.93
N ALA A 27 -9.41 -8.89 -5.94
CA ALA A 27 -10.20 -9.24 -4.76
C ALA A 27 -10.54 -8.04 -3.87
N GLU A 28 -10.73 -6.86 -4.46
CA GLU A 28 -11.10 -5.63 -3.75
C GLU A 28 -12.53 -5.73 -3.21
N GLN A 29 -13.45 -6.22 -4.06
CA GLN A 29 -14.89 -6.24 -3.80
C GLN A 29 -15.44 -7.68 -3.74
N ILE A 30 -16.39 -7.94 -2.83
CA ILE A 30 -17.12 -9.22 -2.78
C ILE A 30 -17.78 -9.52 -4.14
N LYS A 31 -18.28 -8.50 -4.84
CA LYS A 31 -18.86 -8.69 -6.17
C LYS A 31 -17.86 -9.28 -7.16
N GLU A 32 -16.62 -8.79 -7.18
CA GLU A 32 -15.56 -9.34 -8.05
C GLU A 32 -15.32 -10.82 -7.74
N VAL A 33 -15.24 -11.17 -6.44
CA VAL A 33 -15.06 -12.55 -5.99
C VAL A 33 -16.17 -13.45 -6.52
N LEU A 34 -17.43 -13.07 -6.31
CA LEU A 34 -18.60 -13.86 -6.74
C LEU A 34 -18.68 -13.97 -8.27
N ASP A 35 -18.39 -12.89 -8.99
CA ASP A 35 -18.41 -12.89 -10.46
C ASP A 35 -17.27 -13.77 -11.02
N CYS A 36 -16.09 -13.78 -10.39
CA CYS A 36 -14.95 -14.62 -10.77
C CYS A 36 -15.24 -16.11 -10.54
N GLU A 37 -15.86 -16.44 -9.39
CA GLU A 37 -16.30 -17.79 -9.06
C GLU A 37 -17.38 -18.27 -10.04
N ALA A 38 -18.35 -17.41 -10.38
CA ALA A 38 -19.39 -17.75 -11.36
C ALA A 38 -18.82 -17.98 -12.78
N TRP A 39 -17.77 -17.24 -13.16
CA TRP A 39 -17.15 -17.33 -14.47
C TRP A 39 -16.18 -18.53 -14.60
N SER A 40 -15.30 -18.74 -13.62
CA SER A 40 -14.19 -19.70 -13.70
C SER A 40 -14.30 -20.90 -12.75
N GLY A 41 -15.19 -20.83 -11.76
CA GLY A 41 -15.21 -21.76 -10.63
C GLY A 41 -14.09 -21.53 -9.61
N GLN A 42 -13.33 -20.44 -9.71
CA GLN A 42 -12.24 -20.08 -8.81
C GLN A 42 -12.38 -18.64 -8.32
N ARG A 43 -11.76 -18.36 -7.17
CA ARG A 43 -11.62 -17.00 -6.64
C ARG A 43 -10.56 -16.22 -7.41
N PRO A 44 -10.59 -14.87 -7.39
CA PRO A 44 -9.67 -14.06 -8.19
C PRO A 44 -8.18 -14.37 -7.93
N VAL A 45 -7.77 -14.46 -6.65
CA VAL A 45 -6.38 -14.69 -6.28
C VAL A 45 -5.94 -16.11 -6.61
N ASP A 46 -6.76 -17.12 -6.28
CA ASP A 46 -6.46 -18.50 -6.66
C ASP A 46 -6.31 -18.65 -8.18
N TRP A 47 -7.22 -18.05 -8.95
CA TRP A 47 -7.16 -18.06 -10.40
C TRP A 47 -5.87 -17.39 -10.90
N LEU A 48 -5.54 -16.20 -10.40
CA LEU A 48 -4.31 -15.51 -10.82
C LEU A 48 -3.07 -16.38 -10.55
N LEU A 49 -2.97 -16.98 -9.37
CA LEU A 49 -1.82 -17.79 -8.97
C LEU A 49 -1.71 -19.13 -9.72
N ASP A 50 -2.82 -19.65 -10.27
CA ASP A 50 -2.84 -20.87 -11.07
C ASP A 50 -2.45 -20.61 -12.54
N TYR A 51 -2.73 -19.42 -13.06
CA TYR A 51 -2.60 -19.12 -14.49
C TYR A 51 -1.54 -18.07 -14.83
N ALA A 52 -0.95 -17.40 -13.84
CA ALA A 52 0.14 -16.45 -14.03
C ALA A 52 1.35 -16.77 -13.15
N PRO A 53 2.59 -16.51 -13.63
CA PRO A 53 3.80 -16.66 -12.82
C PRO A 53 3.93 -15.47 -11.86
N VAL A 54 3.07 -15.41 -10.84
CA VAL A 54 3.13 -14.37 -9.82
C VAL A 54 4.41 -14.56 -9.00
N ASP A 55 5.22 -13.53 -8.97
CA ASP A 55 6.52 -13.49 -8.30
C ASP A 55 6.74 -12.14 -7.60
N ALA A 56 7.97 -11.87 -7.16
CA ALA A 56 8.34 -10.63 -6.47
C ALA A 56 8.17 -9.33 -7.29
N ARG A 57 7.88 -9.41 -8.59
CA ARG A 57 7.58 -8.23 -9.43
C ARG A 57 6.14 -7.76 -9.28
N TRP A 58 5.28 -8.58 -8.71
CA TRP A 58 3.85 -8.31 -8.66
C TRP A 58 3.49 -7.44 -7.46
N CYS A 59 2.60 -6.49 -7.71
CA CYS A 59 1.84 -5.73 -6.73
C CYS A 59 0.36 -6.08 -6.89
N LEU A 60 -0.19 -6.79 -5.92
CA LEU A 60 -1.59 -7.15 -5.84
C LEU A 60 -2.31 -6.04 -5.07
N VAL A 61 -2.92 -5.10 -5.78
CA VAL A 61 -3.56 -3.94 -5.18
C VAL A 61 -4.88 -4.37 -4.53
N HIS A 62 -5.11 -3.89 -3.31
CA HIS A 62 -6.18 -4.27 -2.37
C HIS A 62 -6.02 -5.67 -1.79
N ALA A 63 -6.30 -6.72 -2.58
CA ALA A 63 -6.37 -8.11 -2.11
C ALA A 63 -7.24 -8.29 -0.86
N THR A 64 -8.27 -7.46 -0.68
CA THR A 64 -9.07 -7.33 0.54
C THR A 64 -9.76 -8.63 0.93
N HIS A 65 -10.36 -9.31 -0.05
CA HIS A 65 -11.16 -10.51 0.16
C HIS A 65 -10.39 -11.78 -0.19
N VAL A 66 -9.49 -12.16 0.70
CA VAL A 66 -8.67 -13.37 0.56
C VAL A 66 -8.96 -14.38 1.66
N THR A 67 -8.95 -15.65 1.29
CA THR A 67 -9.01 -16.78 2.22
C THR A 67 -7.65 -16.97 2.92
N PRO A 68 -7.60 -17.76 4.02
CA PRO A 68 -6.33 -18.14 4.63
C PRO A 68 -5.37 -18.84 3.67
N GLN A 69 -5.90 -19.62 2.72
CA GLN A 69 -5.10 -20.30 1.70
C GLN A 69 -4.53 -19.31 0.68
N GLU A 70 -5.36 -18.42 0.12
CA GLU A 70 -4.90 -17.34 -0.78
C GLU A 70 -3.85 -16.45 -0.09
N THR A 71 -4.05 -16.13 1.19
CA THR A 71 -3.10 -15.37 2.01
C THR A 71 -1.72 -16.02 2.03
N GLN A 72 -1.66 -17.33 2.31
CA GLN A 72 -0.39 -18.07 2.34
C GLN A 72 0.26 -18.17 0.97
N ARG A 73 -0.53 -18.43 -0.08
CA ARG A 73 -0.01 -18.55 -1.45
C ARG A 73 0.53 -17.21 -1.97
N MET A 74 -0.16 -16.10 -1.70
CA MET A 74 0.34 -14.76 -2.02
C MET A 74 1.67 -14.50 -1.31
N ALA A 75 1.77 -14.79 -0.02
CA ALA A 75 3.00 -14.57 0.73
C ALA A 75 4.17 -15.40 0.16
N ALA A 76 3.90 -16.67 -0.18
CA ALA A 76 4.88 -17.57 -0.77
C ALA A 76 5.36 -17.12 -2.17
N SER A 77 4.54 -16.40 -2.93
CA SER A 77 4.93 -15.86 -4.24
C SER A 77 5.99 -14.75 -4.15
N GLY A 78 6.12 -14.10 -2.99
CA GLY A 78 6.98 -12.94 -2.80
C GLY A 78 6.42 -11.64 -3.36
N ALA A 79 5.20 -11.64 -3.91
CA ALA A 79 4.48 -10.43 -4.33
C ALA A 79 4.26 -9.46 -3.17
N VAL A 80 4.08 -8.18 -3.51
CA VAL A 80 3.65 -7.15 -2.56
C VAL A 80 2.14 -7.01 -2.64
N VAL A 81 1.47 -6.84 -1.50
CA VAL A 81 0.08 -6.36 -1.48
C VAL A 81 0.09 -4.83 -1.36
N GLY A 82 -0.50 -4.15 -2.33
CA GLY A 82 -0.64 -2.70 -2.33
C GLY A 82 -1.91 -2.31 -1.60
N LEU A 83 -1.79 -1.92 -0.33
CA LEU A 83 -2.95 -1.60 0.52
C LEU A 83 -3.31 -0.11 0.39
N CYS A 84 -4.59 0.19 0.32
CA CYS A 84 -5.11 1.55 0.25
C CYS A 84 -6.13 1.84 1.38
N PRO A 85 -5.77 1.67 2.67
CA PRO A 85 -6.72 1.68 3.79
C PRO A 85 -7.73 2.84 3.80
N ILE A 86 -7.31 4.06 3.46
CA ILE A 86 -8.21 5.23 3.42
C ILE A 86 -9.25 5.06 2.32
N THR A 87 -8.84 4.68 1.11
CA THR A 87 -9.77 4.45 -0.01
C THR A 87 -10.66 3.23 0.27
N GLU A 88 -10.09 2.13 0.75
CA GLU A 88 -10.81 0.90 1.07
C GLU A 88 -11.89 1.15 2.14
N ALA A 89 -11.57 1.97 3.15
CA ALA A 89 -12.55 2.40 4.14
C ALA A 89 -13.61 3.36 3.56
N ASN A 90 -13.23 4.23 2.62
CA ASN A 90 -14.15 5.15 1.95
C ASN A 90 -15.17 4.42 1.05
N LEU A 91 -14.70 3.42 0.30
CA LEU A 91 -15.51 2.62 -0.62
C LEU A 91 -16.27 1.49 0.08
N GLY A 92 -15.85 1.12 1.29
CA GLY A 92 -16.50 0.09 2.09
C GLY A 92 -16.12 -1.34 1.67
N ASP A 93 -14.89 -1.52 1.19
CA ASP A 93 -14.39 -2.79 0.65
C ASP A 93 -14.31 -3.85 1.75
N GLY A 94 -13.62 -3.52 2.84
CA GLY A 94 -13.37 -4.44 3.93
C GLY A 94 -12.01 -4.20 4.58
N LEU A 95 -11.51 -5.22 5.28
CA LEU A 95 -10.22 -5.17 5.95
C LEU A 95 -9.37 -6.36 5.54
N PHE A 96 -8.22 -6.08 4.93
CA PHE A 96 -7.21 -7.08 4.60
C PHE A 96 -6.71 -7.82 5.86
N PRO A 97 -6.49 -9.15 5.84
CA PRO A 97 -5.95 -9.91 6.98
C PRO A 97 -4.43 -9.71 7.16
N ALA A 98 -4.03 -8.46 7.41
CA ALA A 98 -2.65 -8.00 7.35
C ALA A 98 -1.71 -8.74 8.32
N LEU A 99 -2.17 -9.03 9.54
CA LEU A 99 -1.37 -9.79 10.51
C LEU A 99 -1.08 -11.21 10.01
N ASP A 100 -2.09 -11.90 9.50
CA ASP A 100 -1.94 -13.29 9.07
C ASP A 100 -1.05 -13.36 7.82
N TYR A 101 -1.19 -12.38 6.93
CA TYR A 101 -0.32 -12.23 5.77
C TYR A 101 1.14 -11.96 6.14
N LEU A 102 1.40 -11.05 7.08
CA LEU A 102 2.75 -10.79 7.59
C LEU A 102 3.37 -12.00 8.29
N ASN A 103 2.59 -12.72 9.10
CA ASN A 103 3.04 -13.95 9.75
C ASN A 103 3.38 -15.06 8.75
N ALA A 104 2.79 -15.04 7.55
CA ALA A 104 3.13 -15.93 6.45
C ALA A 104 4.37 -15.46 5.64
N GLY A 105 5.02 -14.37 6.04
CA GLY A 105 6.18 -13.79 5.33
C GLY A 105 5.81 -12.82 4.21
N GLY A 106 4.56 -12.36 4.18
CA GLY A 106 4.05 -11.42 3.19
C GLY A 106 4.68 -10.03 3.25
N ARG A 107 4.55 -9.29 2.15
CA ARG A 107 5.09 -7.92 1.99
C ARG A 107 3.98 -6.97 1.58
N PHE A 108 3.94 -5.77 2.15
CA PHE A 108 2.92 -4.78 1.79
C PHE A 108 3.53 -3.39 1.55
N GLY A 109 2.89 -2.60 0.71
CA GLY A 109 3.07 -1.15 0.61
C GLY A 109 1.75 -0.44 0.86
N VAL A 110 1.78 0.88 1.01
CA VAL A 110 0.56 1.70 1.08
C VAL A 110 0.45 2.66 -0.10
N GLY A 111 -0.77 2.89 -0.59
CA GLY A 111 -1.09 3.81 -1.66
C GLY A 111 -2.36 4.63 -1.36
N SER A 112 -2.45 5.85 -1.89
CA SER A 112 -3.60 6.74 -1.67
C SER A 112 -4.77 6.47 -2.63
N ASP A 113 -4.51 5.76 -3.73
CA ASP A 113 -5.47 5.33 -4.74
C ASP A 113 -6.43 6.43 -5.23
N SER A 114 -7.69 6.44 -4.77
CA SER A 114 -8.72 7.43 -5.16
C SER A 114 -8.35 8.87 -4.79
N ASN A 115 -7.37 9.04 -3.91
CA ASN A 115 -6.89 10.32 -3.39
C ASN A 115 -7.97 11.14 -2.65
N VAL A 116 -8.98 10.46 -2.07
CA VAL A 116 -9.95 11.11 -1.16
C VAL A 116 -9.25 11.81 0.02
N LEU A 117 -8.14 11.25 0.47
CA LEU A 117 -7.17 11.88 1.36
C LEU A 117 -5.76 11.34 1.06
N ILE A 118 -4.76 12.22 1.04
CA ILE A 118 -3.35 11.85 0.77
C ILE A 118 -2.53 12.05 2.05
N ASP A 119 -2.38 10.99 2.83
CA ASP A 119 -1.59 10.99 4.07
C ASP A 119 -1.01 9.60 4.39
N ALA A 120 0.29 9.42 4.16
CA ALA A 120 0.96 8.13 4.37
C ALA A 120 0.97 7.67 5.83
N ALA A 121 1.00 8.59 6.80
CA ALA A 121 0.92 8.22 8.21
C ALA A 121 -0.49 7.74 8.56
N GLU A 122 -1.52 8.34 7.96
CA GLU A 122 -2.90 7.92 8.14
C GLU A 122 -3.21 6.57 7.47
N GLU A 123 -2.64 6.26 6.30
CA GLU A 123 -2.75 4.91 5.72
C GLU A 123 -2.21 3.84 6.69
N LEU A 124 -0.99 4.04 7.22
CA LEU A 124 -0.38 3.10 8.17
C LEU A 124 -1.17 3.02 9.49
N ARG A 125 -1.67 4.16 9.98
CA ARG A 125 -2.48 4.23 11.19
C ARG A 125 -3.79 3.48 11.02
N LEU A 126 -4.48 3.66 9.90
CA LEU A 126 -5.77 3.05 9.64
C LEU A 126 -5.62 1.54 9.40
N LEU A 127 -4.55 1.11 8.74
CA LEU A 127 -4.19 -0.30 8.63
C LEU A 127 -4.10 -0.96 10.01
N GLU A 128 -3.28 -0.41 10.92
CA GLU A 128 -3.15 -0.93 12.29
C GLU A 128 -4.48 -0.84 13.07
N TYR A 129 -5.18 0.29 13.00
CA TYR A 129 -6.42 0.47 13.75
C TYR A 129 -7.53 -0.47 13.26
N GLY A 130 -7.61 -0.76 11.96
CA GLY A 130 -8.49 -1.78 11.42
C GLY A 130 -8.22 -3.13 12.05
N GLN A 131 -6.95 -3.56 12.11
CA GLN A 131 -6.58 -4.82 12.76
C GLN A 131 -6.92 -4.82 14.26
N ARG A 132 -6.69 -3.70 14.97
CA ARG A 132 -7.04 -3.55 16.39
C ARG A 132 -8.53 -3.71 16.63
N LEU A 133 -9.36 -3.06 15.81
CA LEU A 133 -10.81 -3.10 15.93
C LEU A 133 -11.35 -4.51 15.65
N ALA A 134 -10.85 -5.18 14.62
CA ALA A 134 -11.23 -6.54 14.28
C ALA A 134 -10.85 -7.54 15.37
N ARG A 135 -9.64 -7.43 15.93
CA ARG A 135 -9.09 -8.41 16.89
C ARG A 135 -9.27 -8.05 18.36
N ARG A 136 -9.71 -6.83 18.66
CA ARG A 136 -9.86 -6.27 20.02
C ARG A 136 -8.57 -6.36 20.84
N THR A 137 -7.42 -6.17 20.18
CA THR A 137 -6.09 -6.16 20.80
C THR A 137 -5.27 -4.96 20.32
N ARG A 138 -4.19 -4.64 21.02
CA ARG A 138 -3.30 -3.50 20.72
C ARG A 138 -1.99 -3.99 20.10
N ASN A 139 -1.31 -3.08 19.40
CA ASN A 139 0.01 -3.32 18.81
C ASN A 139 0.01 -4.55 17.90
N VAL A 140 -1.00 -4.65 17.02
CA VAL A 140 -1.24 -5.85 16.21
C VAL A 140 -0.12 -6.06 15.21
N MET A 141 0.28 -4.99 14.53
CA MET A 141 1.29 -5.02 13.47
C MET A 141 2.72 -4.81 14.01
N ALA A 142 2.95 -4.97 15.31
CA ALA A 142 4.30 -5.06 15.86
C ALA A 142 4.86 -6.46 15.61
N MET A 143 6.07 -6.57 15.03
CA MET A 143 6.64 -7.86 14.64
C MET A 143 7.00 -8.74 15.84
N GLU A 144 7.33 -8.13 16.97
CA GLU A 144 7.65 -8.82 18.23
C GLU A 144 7.11 -8.02 19.43
N ALA A 145 6.89 -8.71 20.55
CA ALA A 145 6.45 -8.06 21.79
C ALA A 145 7.47 -7.02 22.26
N GLY A 146 7.01 -5.79 22.51
CA GLY A 146 7.86 -4.68 22.95
C GLY A 146 8.51 -3.87 21.84
N ARG A 147 8.36 -4.26 20.57
CA ARG A 147 8.77 -3.44 19.42
C ARG A 147 7.82 -2.28 19.16
N SER A 148 8.34 -1.27 18.47
CA SER A 148 7.57 -0.11 18.00
C SER A 148 6.66 -0.52 16.85
N THR A 149 5.35 -0.38 17.05
CA THR A 149 4.36 -0.64 15.99
C THR A 149 4.53 0.36 14.84
N GLY A 150 4.76 1.64 15.14
CA GLY A 150 4.93 2.68 14.12
C GLY A 150 6.22 2.47 13.33
N GLY A 151 7.30 2.08 14.00
CA GLY A 151 8.56 1.73 13.36
C GLY A 151 8.43 0.52 12.42
N ASP A 152 7.75 -0.54 12.85
CA ASP A 152 7.56 -1.75 12.05
C ASP A 152 6.64 -1.50 10.84
N LEU A 153 5.54 -0.77 11.01
CA LEU A 153 4.68 -0.33 9.90
C LEU A 153 5.45 0.51 8.87
N TYR A 154 6.23 1.49 9.33
CA TYR A 154 6.99 2.38 8.44
C TYR A 154 8.03 1.60 7.63
N ARG A 155 8.80 0.73 8.28
CA ARG A 155 9.84 -0.08 7.61
C ARG A 155 9.23 -1.09 6.64
N ALA A 156 8.18 -1.80 7.04
CA ALA A 156 7.52 -2.78 6.18
C ALA A 156 6.88 -2.09 4.96
N GLY A 157 6.13 -1.01 5.18
CA GLY A 157 5.51 -0.23 4.11
C GLY A 157 6.52 0.39 3.15
N LEU A 158 7.66 0.89 3.67
CA LEU A 158 8.75 1.42 2.83
C LEU A 158 9.38 0.33 1.96
N ALA A 159 9.68 -0.84 2.54
CA ALA A 159 10.30 -1.95 1.83
C ALA A 159 9.37 -2.51 0.74
N GLY A 160 8.10 -2.77 1.06
CA GLY A 160 7.12 -3.24 0.08
C GLY A 160 6.79 -2.18 -0.98
N GLY A 161 6.67 -0.91 -0.58
CA GLY A 161 6.50 0.20 -1.52
C GLY A 161 7.65 0.32 -2.51
N ALA A 162 8.90 0.21 -2.04
CA ALA A 162 10.08 0.22 -2.90
C ALA A 162 10.07 -0.96 -3.89
N GLN A 163 9.76 -2.17 -3.43
CA GLN A 163 9.62 -3.34 -4.30
C GLN A 163 8.53 -3.13 -5.35
N ALA A 164 7.34 -2.64 -4.95
CA ALA A 164 6.21 -2.44 -5.86
C ALA A 164 6.51 -1.43 -6.97
N VAL A 165 7.29 -0.38 -6.71
CA VAL A 165 7.66 0.60 -7.75
C VAL A 165 8.95 0.25 -8.49
N GLY A 166 9.59 -0.89 -8.18
CA GLY A 166 10.86 -1.30 -8.76
C GLY A 166 12.05 -0.43 -8.33
N ALA A 167 11.96 0.20 -7.15
CA ALA A 167 13.06 0.94 -6.55
C ALA A 167 13.98 0.00 -5.76
N ASP A 168 15.27 0.32 -5.74
CA ASP A 168 16.29 -0.49 -5.06
C ASP A 168 16.21 -0.29 -3.53
N GLY A 169 15.44 -1.16 -2.86
CA GLY A 169 15.43 -1.38 -1.41
C GLY A 169 14.88 -0.25 -0.51
N GLY A 170 14.67 0.95 -1.05
CA GLY A 170 14.26 2.13 -0.29
C GLY A 170 15.32 2.60 0.74
N GLY A 171 14.99 3.68 1.45
CA GLY A 171 15.78 4.17 2.58
C GLY A 171 17.06 4.96 2.22
N LEU A 172 17.75 5.42 3.27
CA LEU A 172 18.96 6.25 3.16
C LEU A 172 20.22 5.36 3.13
N ARG A 173 20.82 5.21 1.95
CA ARG A 173 22.08 4.47 1.77
C ARG A 173 22.90 5.06 0.62
N VAL A 174 24.21 4.88 0.69
CA VAL A 174 25.12 5.32 -0.37
C VAL A 174 24.75 4.64 -1.69
N GLY A 175 24.63 5.42 -2.77
CA GLY A 175 24.24 4.95 -4.10
C GLY A 175 22.74 5.02 -4.41
N ALA A 176 21.87 5.19 -3.41
CA ALA A 176 20.44 5.36 -3.63
C ALA A 176 20.08 6.80 -4.03
N LEU A 177 18.88 6.99 -4.61
CA LEU A 177 18.31 8.32 -4.82
C LEU A 177 18.14 9.03 -3.47
N ALA A 178 18.51 10.30 -3.41
CA ALA A 178 18.31 11.14 -2.23
C ALA A 178 16.85 11.61 -2.12
N ASP A 179 15.95 10.65 -1.87
CA ASP A 179 14.54 10.85 -1.55
C ASP A 179 14.37 10.84 -0.03
N ILE A 180 14.10 12.02 0.54
CA ILE A 180 14.19 12.25 1.99
C ILE A 180 12.95 13.02 2.44
N VAL A 181 12.39 12.62 3.58
CA VAL A 181 11.39 13.39 4.31
C VAL A 181 11.99 13.78 5.65
N SER A 182 11.89 15.07 6.01
CA SER A 182 12.24 15.55 7.35
C SER A 182 10.98 15.90 8.13
N LEU A 183 11.09 15.74 9.46
CA LEU A 183 10.04 16.06 10.41
C LEU A 183 10.47 17.27 11.25
N ASP A 184 9.53 18.17 11.55
CA ASP A 184 9.75 19.29 12.46
C ASP A 184 9.95 18.78 13.89
N ALA A 185 11.20 18.81 14.36
CA ALA A 185 11.56 18.37 15.70
C ALA A 185 10.91 19.20 16.84
N SER A 186 10.40 20.40 16.54
CA SER A 186 9.68 21.24 17.49
C SER A 186 8.19 20.92 17.58
N HIS A 187 7.67 20.08 16.66
CA HIS A 187 6.27 19.69 16.64
C HIS A 187 5.88 19.01 17.97
N PRO A 188 4.75 19.39 18.62
CA PRO A 188 4.38 18.90 19.95
C PRO A 188 4.36 17.37 20.11
N ALA A 189 3.97 16.65 19.06
CA ALA A 189 3.96 15.18 19.06
C ALA A 189 5.35 14.53 19.14
N LEU A 190 6.43 15.27 18.85
CA LEU A 190 7.81 14.76 18.82
C LEU A 190 8.65 15.16 20.05
N ILE A 191 8.18 16.11 20.85
CA ILE A 191 8.88 16.59 22.06
C ILE A 191 9.18 15.40 22.99
N GLY A 192 10.46 15.22 23.35
CA GLY A 192 10.92 14.16 24.26
C GLY A 192 10.94 12.75 23.66
N ARG A 193 10.68 12.59 22.36
CA ARG A 193 10.73 11.31 21.66
C ARG A 193 12.10 11.07 21.04
N GLN A 194 12.55 9.83 21.01
CA GLN A 194 13.82 9.41 20.41
C GLN A 194 13.69 8.03 19.76
N GLY A 195 14.59 7.71 18.82
CA GLY A 195 14.59 6.43 18.12
C GLY A 195 13.24 6.11 17.48
N ASP A 196 12.81 4.85 17.58
CA ASP A 196 11.54 4.40 17.01
C ASP A 196 10.30 5.06 17.62
N ALA A 197 10.39 5.65 18.82
CA ALA A 197 9.27 6.41 19.40
C ALA A 197 8.93 7.68 18.57
N LEU A 198 9.86 8.17 17.74
CA LEU A 198 9.58 9.20 16.75
C LEU A 198 8.65 8.68 15.65
N LEU A 199 8.85 7.43 15.19
CA LEU A 199 7.99 6.79 14.19
C LEU A 199 6.62 6.44 14.78
N ASP A 200 6.56 6.01 16.05
CA ASP A 200 5.28 5.87 16.74
C ASP A 200 4.52 7.19 16.81
N SER A 201 5.20 8.29 17.16
CA SER A 201 4.57 9.61 17.17
C SER A 201 4.17 10.06 15.78
N PHE A 202 5.01 9.88 14.75
CA PHE A 202 4.69 10.22 13.37
C PHE A 202 3.42 9.49 12.89
N VAL A 203 3.37 8.16 13.09
CA VAL A 203 2.25 7.34 12.63
C VAL A 203 1.00 7.58 13.46
N PHE A 204 1.07 7.64 14.80
CA PHE A 204 -0.14 7.59 15.65
C PHE A 204 -0.58 8.92 16.27
N ALA A 205 0.30 9.92 16.39
CA ALA A 205 0.01 11.15 17.14
C ALA A 205 0.11 12.42 16.29
N ALA A 206 1.06 12.48 15.37
CA ALA A 206 1.30 13.64 14.53
C ALA A 206 0.23 13.77 13.44
N ARG A 207 0.13 14.98 12.88
CA ARG A 207 -0.68 15.32 11.72
C ARG A 207 0.25 15.75 10.59
N ARG A 208 -0.30 16.00 9.40
CA ARG A 208 0.44 16.29 8.17
C ARG A 208 1.43 17.47 8.28
N ASP A 209 1.19 18.41 9.19
CA ASP A 209 2.04 19.57 9.45
C ASP A 209 3.38 19.24 10.13
N VAL A 210 3.56 18.01 10.62
CA VAL A 210 4.85 17.54 11.14
C VAL A 210 5.94 17.43 10.06
N ILE A 211 5.58 17.32 8.78
CA ILE A 211 6.55 17.23 7.69
C ILE A 211 6.99 18.64 7.30
N ASP A 212 8.25 18.97 7.53
CA ASP A 212 8.81 20.30 7.24
C ASP A 212 9.61 20.33 5.92
N GLY A 213 10.15 19.21 5.49
CA GLY A 213 11.01 19.12 4.31
C GLY A 213 10.82 17.84 3.51
N VAL A 214 10.93 17.96 2.19
CA VAL A 214 10.90 16.83 1.24
C VAL A 214 11.94 17.07 0.16
N TRP A 215 12.78 16.08 -0.08
CA TRP A 215 13.74 16.01 -1.16
C TRP A 215 13.36 14.90 -2.12
N ARG A 216 13.48 15.18 -3.42
CA ARG A 216 13.34 14.20 -4.50
C ARG A 216 14.62 14.22 -5.33
N ALA A 217 15.31 13.09 -5.42
CA ALA A 217 16.59 12.94 -6.12
C ALA A 217 17.58 14.07 -5.76
N GLY A 218 17.68 14.40 -4.47
CA GLY A 218 18.58 15.43 -3.94
C GLY A 218 18.06 16.87 -4.07
N ARG A 219 16.91 17.10 -4.71
CA ARG A 219 16.32 18.44 -4.84
C ARG A 219 15.27 18.67 -3.77
N LYS A 220 15.46 19.68 -2.92
CA LYS A 220 14.45 20.08 -1.93
C LYS A 220 13.25 20.71 -2.62
N VAL A 221 12.09 20.06 -2.54
CA VAL A 221 10.85 20.50 -3.19
C VAL A 221 9.84 21.08 -2.19
N VAL A 222 9.94 20.71 -0.91
CA VAL A 222 9.15 21.24 0.20
C VAL A 222 10.09 21.84 1.25
N SER A 223 9.76 23.05 1.71
CA SER A 223 10.43 23.73 2.82
C SER A 223 9.38 24.34 3.75
N ASN A 224 9.55 24.20 5.06
CA ASN A 224 8.60 24.63 6.10
C ASN A 224 7.17 24.14 5.81
N GLY A 225 7.03 22.86 5.44
CA GLY A 225 5.74 22.23 5.13
C GLY A 225 5.06 22.75 3.86
N ARG A 226 5.79 23.50 3.02
CA ARG A 226 5.24 24.12 1.81
C ARG A 226 6.04 23.78 0.56
N HIS A 227 5.36 23.23 -0.45
CA HIS A 227 5.95 23.04 -1.78
C HIS A 227 6.24 24.39 -2.45
N HIS A 228 7.42 24.55 -3.07
CA HIS A 228 7.85 25.82 -3.66
C HIS A 228 6.94 26.35 -4.79
N ARG A 229 6.18 25.46 -5.45
CA ARG A 229 5.17 25.82 -6.49
C ARG A 229 3.71 25.75 -6.03
N ARG A 230 3.44 25.73 -4.72
CA ARG A 230 2.09 25.45 -4.19
C ARG A 230 1.01 26.39 -4.75
N ASP A 231 1.28 27.69 -4.86
CA ASP A 231 0.27 28.65 -5.36
C ASP A 231 -0.03 28.46 -6.85
N GLU A 232 1.01 28.28 -7.68
CA GLU A 232 0.86 28.01 -9.11
C GLU A 232 0.04 26.73 -9.35
N ILE A 233 0.36 25.66 -8.63
CA ILE A 233 -0.34 24.37 -8.74
C ILE A 233 -1.80 24.52 -8.30
N ALA A 234 -2.06 25.19 -7.18
CA ALA A 234 -3.42 25.38 -6.66
C ALA A 234 -4.29 26.23 -7.60
N ALA A 235 -3.73 27.29 -8.19
CA ALA A 235 -4.43 28.11 -9.17
C ALA A 235 -4.79 27.31 -10.42
N ARG A 236 -3.86 26.52 -10.97
CA ARG A 236 -4.10 25.65 -12.12
C ARG A 236 -5.12 24.56 -11.83
N TYR A 237 -5.05 23.96 -10.64
CA TYR A 237 -6.03 22.96 -10.20
C TYR A 237 -7.44 23.54 -10.16
N ARG A 238 -7.62 24.74 -9.58
CA ARG A 238 -8.92 25.43 -9.55
C ARG A 238 -9.48 25.62 -10.96
N GLN A 239 -8.69 26.14 -11.89
CA GLN A 239 -9.11 26.35 -13.28
C GLN A 239 -9.48 25.04 -13.98
N ALA A 240 -8.76 23.95 -13.71
CA ALA A 240 -9.10 22.64 -14.25
C ALA A 240 -10.43 22.13 -13.70
N LEU A 241 -10.65 22.27 -12.39
CA LEU A 241 -11.88 21.84 -11.73
C LEU A 241 -13.10 22.63 -12.20
N GLU A 242 -12.97 23.96 -12.35
CA GLU A 242 -14.03 24.82 -12.91
C GLU A 242 -14.46 24.35 -14.31
N LYS A 243 -13.55 23.83 -15.13
CA LYS A 243 -13.88 23.29 -16.46
C LYS A 243 -14.55 21.92 -16.41
N VAL A 244 -14.19 21.09 -15.45
CA VAL A 244 -14.76 19.74 -15.29
C VAL A 244 -16.18 19.81 -14.70
N LEU A 245 -16.45 20.82 -13.88
CA LEU A 245 -17.74 21.02 -13.20
C LEU A 245 -18.72 21.93 -13.96
N ALA A 246 -18.29 22.57 -15.06
CA ALA A 246 -19.15 23.36 -15.93
C ALA A 246 -19.94 22.46 -16.89
#